data_AF-A0A0K8QH95-F1
#
_entry.id   AF-A0A0K8QH95-F1
#
_cell.length_a   1.000
_cell.length_b   1.000
_cell.length_c   1.000
_cell.angle_alpha   90.00
_cell.angle_beta   90.00
_cell.angle_gamma   90.00
#
_symmetry.space_group_name_H-M   'P 1'
#
loop_
_entity.id
_entity.type
_entity.pdbx_description
1 polymer ?
#
loop_
_entity_poly.entity_id
_entity_poly.type
_entity_poly.pdbx_seq_one_letter_code
_entity_poly.pdbx_strand_id
1 'polypeptide(L)'
;MPRVAGRSGGLTGRLFRSDVSGLFSIYPAPDAGNPDRILLYIGQGGLGLPDESYYRDEKFEGIVSAYAKYVAKLFGLAGIPDADTAAARVVALEKALASHHWDNVTLRDPQKTYNLKTAEEGRELFPHLDAWFDSARIEADKYTELVVSTPDFFTGASALVESESLATWQEWLALRVLNAAAPYLSSAFVDANFDFYGTTLSGTPQNKDRWKRGVAVVEAALGEAVGQIYVERHFPEGYKARMQTLVAKLIEAYRESITALDWMGEDTKAEALKKLEAFRPKIGFPDKWIDYSAVEIDPSDLLGNVERAHNADVDRHLDEVGKPVDLDKWLMTPQTVNAYYHPMLNEIVFPAAILQPPFFTAEADDAVNYGGIGAIIGHEIGHGFDDQGSQFDGSGALRNWWSEEDRKAFEGLAAKLVAQFDALAPYAAPEHKVNGKLTLGENIGDLGGLTIAYKAYLLSLDGAEPPVLEGLTGQQRFFMSWAAGWRQVIRPEEAIRRVATDPHSPNEFRTNAIAKNLDSFHEAFAVEAGDGMWLSPEDRVSIW
;
A
#
# COMPACT_ATOMS: atom_id res chain seq x y z
N MET A 1 15.80 31.06 34.14
CA MET A 1 14.70 30.40 33.40
C MET A 1 14.23 31.39 32.35
N PRO A 2 14.13 31.05 31.05
CA PRO A 2 13.66 29.78 30.48
C PRO A 2 14.63 29.13 29.44
N ARG A 3 14.61 27.80 29.32
CA ARG A 3 15.12 26.98 28.18
C ARG A 3 15.11 25.50 28.60
N VAL A 4 13.97 24.82 28.48
CA VAL A 4 13.93 23.34 28.55
C VAL A 4 13.07 22.72 27.44
N ALA A 5 12.28 23.48 26.68
CA ALA A 5 11.43 22.95 25.60
C ALA A 5 12.15 22.74 24.23
N GLY A 6 13.47 22.55 24.18
CA GLY A 6 14.24 22.59 22.92
C GLY A 6 15.15 21.39 22.60
N ARG A 7 15.10 20.29 23.36
CA ARG A 7 16.04 19.15 23.16
C ARG A 7 15.41 17.88 22.60
N SER A 8 14.11 17.67 22.75
CA SER A 8 13.41 16.47 22.25
C SER A 8 13.23 16.50 20.74
N GLY A 9 12.71 17.60 20.17
CA GLY A 9 12.50 17.75 18.72
C GLY A 9 13.78 17.57 17.90
N GLY A 10 14.93 17.99 18.45
CA GLY A 10 16.20 17.79 17.78
C GLY A 10 16.76 16.36 17.86
N LEU A 11 16.39 15.56 18.87
CA LEU A 11 16.86 14.17 18.94
C LEU A 11 16.06 13.27 17.99
N THR A 12 14.75 13.47 17.89
CA THR A 12 13.90 12.68 16.98
C THR A 12 14.26 12.92 15.51
N GLY A 13 14.58 14.16 15.11
CA GLY A 13 15.09 14.45 13.77
C GLY A 13 16.44 13.76 13.46
N ARG A 14 17.37 13.72 14.44
CA ARG A 14 18.63 12.98 14.27
C ARG A 14 18.41 11.47 14.18
N LEU A 15 17.50 10.91 14.98
CA LEU A 15 17.19 9.48 14.99
C LEU A 15 16.44 9.04 13.73
N PHE A 16 15.68 9.92 13.09
CA PHE A 16 15.17 9.68 11.74
C PHE A 16 16.30 9.37 10.75
N ARG A 17 17.49 9.98 10.90
CA ARG A 17 18.69 9.65 10.11
C ARG A 17 19.38 8.34 10.53
N SER A 18 18.84 7.60 11.49
CA SER A 18 19.32 6.28 11.93
C SER A 18 18.24 5.19 11.77
N ASP A 19 17.32 5.37 10.81
CA ASP A 19 16.20 4.44 10.55
C ASP A 19 15.30 4.19 11.79
N VAL A 20 15.20 5.20 12.67
CA VAL A 20 14.29 5.16 13.81
C VAL A 20 13.05 5.97 13.48
N SER A 21 11.92 5.26 13.42
CA SER A 21 10.62 5.87 13.17
C SER A 21 10.22 6.85 14.28
N GLY A 22 9.84 8.05 13.86
CA GLY A 22 9.50 9.17 14.73
C GLY A 22 8.00 9.35 14.98
N LEU A 23 7.63 10.58 15.39
CA LEU A 23 6.26 10.98 15.73
C LEU A 23 5.35 11.10 14.50
N PHE A 24 5.93 11.41 13.34
CA PHE A 24 5.24 11.52 12.07
C PHE A 24 6.12 10.95 10.95
N SER A 25 5.50 10.56 9.85
CA SER A 25 6.19 10.14 8.63
C SER A 25 6.51 11.36 7.76
N ILE A 26 7.60 11.28 6.99
CA ILE A 26 7.87 12.21 5.90
C ILE A 26 8.14 11.40 4.63
N TYR A 27 7.70 11.91 3.48
CA TYR A 27 8.04 11.32 2.18
C TYR A 27 7.92 12.36 1.07
N PRO A 28 8.83 12.39 0.09
CA PRO A 28 8.65 13.16 -1.14
C PRO A 28 7.62 12.51 -2.06
N ALA A 29 6.75 13.30 -2.67
CA ALA A 29 5.81 12.83 -3.69
C ALA A 29 5.44 13.97 -4.67
N PRO A 30 4.91 13.63 -5.87
CA PRO A 30 4.30 14.63 -6.74
C PRO A 30 3.27 15.49 -5.99
N ASP A 31 3.19 16.77 -6.31
CA ASP A 31 2.16 17.66 -5.76
C ASP A 31 0.82 17.34 -6.42
N ALA A 32 -0.16 16.86 -5.64
CA ALA A 32 -1.48 16.50 -6.17
C ALA A 32 -2.21 17.69 -6.83
N GLY A 33 -1.94 18.94 -6.41
CA GLY A 33 -2.48 20.14 -7.05
C GLY A 33 -1.69 20.59 -8.28
N ASN A 34 -0.45 20.13 -8.44
CA ASN A 34 0.43 20.45 -9.56
C ASN A 34 1.46 19.31 -9.80
N PRO A 35 1.10 18.25 -10.55
CA PRO A 35 1.89 17.03 -10.67
C PRO A 35 3.22 17.19 -11.44
N ASP A 36 3.60 18.41 -11.83
CA ASP A 36 4.88 18.71 -12.48
C ASP A 36 6.04 18.91 -11.49
N ARG A 37 5.77 18.96 -10.17
CA ARG A 37 6.79 19.16 -9.13
C ARG A 37 6.66 18.16 -7.99
N ILE A 38 7.76 17.92 -7.29
CA ILE A 38 7.80 17.13 -6.05
C ILE A 38 7.77 18.05 -4.83
N LEU A 39 6.89 17.74 -3.87
CA LEU A 39 6.84 18.36 -2.54
C LEU A 39 7.14 17.33 -1.45
N LEU A 40 7.48 17.83 -0.26
CA LEU A 40 7.55 17.00 0.94
C LEU A 40 6.15 16.83 1.54
N TYR A 41 5.78 15.60 1.84
CA TYR A 41 4.55 15.25 2.54
C TYR A 41 4.88 14.83 3.97
N ILE A 42 4.04 15.23 4.93
CA ILE A 42 4.12 14.79 6.33
C ILE A 42 2.77 14.23 6.79
N GLY A 43 2.78 13.17 7.59
CA GLY A 43 1.56 12.46 8.01
C GLY A 43 1.67 11.78 9.37
N GLN A 44 0.52 11.39 9.94
CA GLN A 44 0.43 10.77 11.26
C GLN A 44 1.36 9.55 11.45
N GLY A 45 1.84 9.35 12.67
CA GLY A 45 2.78 8.27 12.99
C GLY A 45 2.94 8.04 14.50
N GLY A 46 4.05 7.45 14.89
CA GLY A 46 4.43 7.32 16.30
C GLY A 46 3.79 6.20 17.11
N LEU A 47 2.97 5.34 16.49
CA LEU A 47 2.40 4.14 17.11
C LEU A 47 3.31 2.92 16.96
N GLY A 48 3.20 1.95 17.87
CA GLY A 48 3.89 0.66 17.77
C GLY A 48 2.99 -0.53 17.44
N LEU A 49 1.66 -0.34 17.47
CA LEU A 49 0.66 -1.27 16.94
C LEU A 49 0.23 -0.89 15.52
N PRO A 50 -0.39 -1.81 14.75
CA PRO A 50 -0.66 -1.61 13.33
C PRO A 50 -1.58 -0.44 12.96
N ASP A 51 -2.50 -0.05 13.85
CA ASP A 51 -3.53 0.96 13.56
C ASP A 51 -4.06 1.61 14.85
N GLU A 52 -4.67 2.80 14.74
CA GLU A 52 -5.28 3.50 15.89
C GLU A 52 -6.33 2.65 16.60
N SER A 53 -7.11 1.87 15.84
CA SER A 53 -8.20 1.05 16.37
C SER A 53 -7.72 0.02 17.40
N TYR A 54 -6.45 -0.40 17.38
CA TYR A 54 -5.89 -1.31 18.39
C TYR A 54 -5.91 -0.69 19.80
N TYR A 55 -5.81 0.63 19.91
CA TYR A 55 -5.81 1.34 21.20
C TYR A 55 -7.22 1.74 21.65
N ARG A 56 -8.20 1.66 20.75
CA ARG A 56 -9.59 2.10 20.93
C ARG A 56 -10.58 0.94 21.11
N ASP A 57 -10.50 -0.10 20.28
CA ASP A 57 -11.46 -1.21 20.27
C ASP A 57 -11.15 -2.25 21.36
N GLU A 58 -12.16 -2.59 22.17
CA GLU A 58 -12.03 -3.56 23.29
C GLU A 58 -11.54 -4.95 22.84
N LYS A 59 -11.87 -5.36 21.60
CA LYS A 59 -11.44 -6.65 21.03
C LYS A 59 -9.91 -6.79 20.93
N PHE A 60 -9.16 -5.68 20.98
CA PHE A 60 -7.70 -5.67 20.90
C PHE A 60 -7.00 -5.48 22.26
N GLU A 61 -7.73 -5.41 23.38
CA GLU A 61 -7.14 -5.22 24.72
C GLU A 61 -6.07 -6.28 25.07
N GLY A 62 -6.28 -7.52 24.63
CA GLY A 62 -5.30 -8.61 24.78
C GLY A 62 -3.99 -8.32 24.04
N ILE A 63 -4.07 -7.74 22.84
CA ILE A 63 -2.91 -7.36 22.03
C ILE A 63 -2.19 -6.16 22.66
N VAL A 64 -2.91 -5.14 23.11
CA VAL A 64 -2.32 -3.98 23.82
C VAL A 64 -1.60 -4.44 25.09
N SER A 65 -2.18 -5.38 25.82
CA SER A 65 -1.56 -5.97 27.02
C SER A 65 -0.29 -6.76 26.68
N ALA A 66 -0.28 -7.51 25.57
CA ALA A 66 0.91 -8.20 25.10
C ALA A 66 2.00 -7.23 24.61
N TYR A 67 1.60 -6.12 23.98
CA TYR A 67 2.51 -5.07 23.56
C TYR A 67 3.19 -4.39 24.75
N ALA A 68 2.45 -4.06 25.81
CA ALA A 68 3.03 -3.52 27.03
C ALA A 68 4.12 -4.45 27.63
N LYS A 69 3.88 -5.77 27.62
CA LYS A 69 4.87 -6.77 28.05
C LYS A 69 6.09 -6.81 27.15
N TYR A 70 5.90 -6.67 25.83
CA TYR A 70 6.98 -6.57 24.87
C TYR A 70 7.85 -5.33 25.12
N VAL A 71 7.23 -4.16 25.32
CA VAL A 71 7.95 -2.91 25.65
C VAL A 71 8.75 -3.07 26.95
N ALA A 72 8.14 -3.62 28.01
CA ALA A 72 8.82 -3.89 29.27
C ALA A 72 10.00 -4.86 29.09
N LYS A 73 9.84 -5.88 28.24
CA LYS A 73 10.91 -6.84 27.91
C LYS A 73 12.10 -6.16 27.24
N LEU A 74 11.87 -5.29 26.25
CA LEU A 74 12.94 -4.53 25.61
C LEU A 74 13.65 -3.60 26.59
N PHE A 75 12.90 -2.90 27.43
CA PHE A 75 13.45 -2.04 28.47
C PHE A 75 14.31 -2.81 29.47
N GLY A 76 13.85 -3.98 29.92
CA GLY A 76 14.63 -4.86 30.78
C GLY A 76 15.93 -5.34 30.12
N LEU A 77 15.90 -5.71 28.85
CA LEU A 77 17.10 -6.09 28.09
C LEU A 77 18.09 -4.93 27.92
N ALA A 78 17.58 -3.69 27.83
CA ALA A 78 18.37 -2.47 27.72
C ALA A 78 18.83 -1.91 29.08
N GLY A 79 18.43 -2.52 30.20
CA GLY A 79 18.78 -2.05 31.55
C GLY A 79 18.06 -0.77 31.99
N ILE A 80 16.91 -0.44 31.39
CA ILE A 80 16.08 0.68 31.80
C ILE A 80 15.37 0.29 33.11
N PRO A 81 15.51 1.08 34.20
CA PRO A 81 14.89 0.76 35.48
C PRO A 81 13.36 0.87 35.41
N ASP A 82 12.67 0.18 36.32
CA ASP A 82 11.21 0.20 36.43
C ASP A 82 10.49 -0.08 35.10
N ALA A 83 11.04 -1.03 34.32
CA ALA A 83 10.65 -1.33 32.93
C ALA A 83 9.14 -1.47 32.71
N ASP A 84 8.41 -2.15 33.61
CA ASP A 84 6.95 -2.30 33.51
C ASP A 84 6.21 -0.97 33.65
N THR A 85 6.69 -0.09 34.54
CA THR A 85 6.07 1.22 34.76
C THR A 85 6.38 2.16 33.59
N ALA A 86 7.60 2.13 33.07
CA ALA A 86 7.98 2.87 31.87
C ALA A 86 7.17 2.38 30.65
N ALA A 87 7.03 1.06 30.48
CA ALA A 87 6.22 0.48 29.41
C ALA A 87 4.76 0.93 29.47
N ALA A 88 4.16 0.94 30.67
CA ALA A 88 2.79 1.42 30.85
C ALA A 88 2.63 2.90 30.46
N ARG A 89 3.60 3.76 30.79
CA ARG A 89 3.61 5.17 30.37
C ARG A 89 3.73 5.32 28.86
N VAL A 90 4.57 4.53 28.21
CA VAL A 90 4.72 4.55 26.74
C VAL A 90 3.43 4.14 26.05
N VAL A 91 2.80 3.05 26.49
CA VAL A 91 1.52 2.60 25.90
C VAL A 91 0.41 3.62 26.14
N ALA A 92 0.39 4.29 27.30
CA ALA A 92 -0.55 5.37 27.56
C ALA A 92 -0.33 6.58 26.62
N LEU A 93 0.92 6.97 26.37
CA LEU A 93 1.25 8.01 25.40
C LEU A 93 0.84 7.62 23.97
N GLU A 94 1.13 6.39 23.54
CA GLU A 94 0.72 5.91 22.22
C GLU A 94 -0.82 5.87 22.09
N LYS A 95 -1.55 5.52 23.15
CA LYS A 95 -3.02 5.62 23.16
C LYS A 95 -3.51 7.06 23.03
N ALA A 96 -2.84 8.02 23.67
CA ALA A 96 -3.16 9.43 23.52
C ALA A 96 -2.88 9.92 22.09
N LEU A 97 -1.75 9.52 21.50
CA LEU A 97 -1.43 9.80 20.09
C LEU A 97 -2.49 9.21 19.16
N ALA A 98 -2.84 7.93 19.32
CA ALA A 98 -3.84 7.25 18.52
C ALA A 98 -5.20 7.96 18.54
N SER A 99 -5.57 8.62 19.64
CA SER A 99 -6.82 9.41 19.71
C SER A 99 -6.86 10.64 18.81
N HIS A 100 -5.72 11.05 18.24
CA HIS A 100 -5.59 12.12 17.25
C HIS A 100 -5.34 11.61 15.82
N HIS A 101 -5.28 10.28 15.62
CA HIS A 101 -5.15 9.70 14.29
C HIS A 101 -6.49 9.72 13.56
N TRP A 102 -6.43 9.91 12.25
CA TRP A 102 -7.53 9.56 11.35
C TRP A 102 -7.53 8.05 11.11
N ASP A 103 -8.72 7.47 10.96
CA ASP A 103 -8.87 6.06 10.60
C ASP A 103 -8.43 5.79 9.14
N ASN A 104 -8.16 4.52 8.82
CA ASN A 104 -7.72 4.11 7.48
C ASN A 104 -8.73 4.42 6.37
N VAL A 105 -10.03 4.52 6.67
CA VAL A 105 -11.04 4.89 5.66
C VAL A 105 -10.92 6.39 5.31
N THR A 106 -10.59 7.22 6.29
CA THR A 106 -10.40 8.67 6.11
C THR A 106 -9.06 8.96 5.42
N LEU A 107 -7.99 8.23 5.75
CA LEU A 107 -6.67 8.38 5.12
C LEU A 107 -6.66 8.02 3.62
N ARG A 108 -7.68 7.30 3.17
CA ARG A 108 -7.91 6.94 1.76
C ARG A 108 -8.47 8.09 0.92
N ASP A 109 -8.97 9.16 1.53
CA ASP A 109 -9.60 10.27 0.80
C ASP A 109 -8.55 11.31 0.36
N PRO A 110 -8.18 11.38 -0.94
CA PRO A 110 -7.14 12.27 -1.41
C PRO A 110 -7.47 13.76 -1.21
N GLN A 111 -8.74 14.14 -1.17
CA GLN A 111 -9.15 15.53 -0.91
C GLN A 111 -8.87 15.93 0.53
N LYS A 112 -9.08 15.00 1.48
CA LYS A 112 -8.82 15.25 2.90
C LYS A 112 -7.32 15.23 3.20
N THR A 113 -6.56 14.36 2.54
CA THR A 113 -5.12 14.21 2.81
C THR A 113 -4.26 15.20 2.02
N TYR A 114 -4.83 15.99 1.12
CA TYR A 114 -4.12 17.05 0.42
C TYR A 114 -4.36 18.42 1.08
N ASN A 115 -3.53 18.76 2.07
CA ASN A 115 -3.51 20.08 2.69
C ASN A 115 -2.18 20.75 2.42
N LEU A 116 -2.10 21.49 1.31
CA LEU A 116 -0.92 22.30 0.99
C LEU A 116 -0.77 23.42 2.02
N LYS A 117 0.43 23.55 2.58
CA LYS A 117 0.79 24.52 3.61
C LYS A 117 2.11 25.17 3.29
N THR A 118 2.23 26.44 3.64
CA THR A 118 3.53 27.11 3.78
C THR A 118 4.26 26.57 5.01
N ALA A 119 5.58 26.77 5.06
CA ALA A 119 6.37 26.49 6.26
C ALA A 119 5.81 27.18 7.52
N GLU A 120 5.23 28.38 7.37
CA GLU A 120 4.63 29.12 8.47
C GLU A 120 3.37 28.46 9.02
N GLU A 121 2.43 28.09 8.16
CA GLU A 121 1.23 27.38 8.58
C GLU A 121 1.58 25.98 9.14
N GLY A 122 2.62 25.32 8.63
CA GLY A 122 3.15 24.08 9.21
C GLY A 122 3.64 24.27 10.65
N ARG A 123 4.35 25.38 10.92
CA ARG A 123 4.79 25.76 12.27
C ARG A 123 3.63 26.10 13.21
N GLU A 124 2.55 26.65 12.69
CA GLU A 124 1.34 26.90 13.49
C GLU A 124 0.70 25.60 13.98
N LEU A 125 0.72 24.54 13.15
CA LEU A 125 0.22 23.20 13.52
C LEU A 125 1.17 22.47 14.48
N PHE A 126 2.49 22.59 14.26
CA PHE A 126 3.51 21.94 15.06
C PHE A 126 4.73 22.86 15.26
N PRO A 127 4.81 23.63 16.36
CA PRO A 127 5.87 24.63 16.58
C PRO A 127 7.30 24.10 16.61
N HIS A 128 7.47 22.77 16.77
CA HIS A 128 8.77 22.10 16.79
C HIS A 128 9.23 21.61 15.40
N LEU A 129 8.48 21.90 14.33
CA LEU A 129 8.73 21.37 12.99
C LEU A 129 10.10 21.76 12.42
N ASP A 130 10.46 23.05 12.45
CA ASP A 130 11.76 23.53 11.96
C ASP A 130 12.93 22.87 12.70
N ALA A 131 12.86 22.81 14.04
CA ALA A 131 13.91 22.19 14.85
C ALA A 131 14.07 20.70 14.55
N TRP A 132 12.97 20.03 14.18
CA TRP A 132 12.98 18.63 13.74
C TRP A 132 13.65 18.51 12.37
N PHE A 133 13.25 19.31 11.38
CA PHE A 133 13.84 19.31 10.03
C PHE A 133 15.34 19.64 10.03
N ASP A 134 15.74 20.68 10.76
CA ASP A 134 17.15 21.05 10.95
C ASP A 134 17.96 19.87 11.49
N SER A 135 17.42 19.17 12.49
CA SER A 135 18.10 18.04 13.12
C SER A 135 18.09 16.78 12.26
N ALA A 136 17.10 16.67 11.38
CA ALA A 136 17.04 15.69 10.31
C ALA A 136 17.90 16.10 9.10
N ARG A 137 18.67 17.20 9.15
CA ARG A 137 19.47 17.68 8.01
C ARG A 137 18.61 17.84 6.74
N ILE A 138 17.45 18.46 6.89
CA ILE A 138 16.55 18.80 5.78
C ILE A 138 16.63 20.31 5.63
N GLU A 139 17.13 20.75 4.48
CA GLU A 139 17.33 22.17 4.19
C GLU A 139 15.99 22.91 4.07
N ALA A 140 15.96 24.18 4.51
CA ALA A 140 14.74 24.97 4.59
C ALA A 140 14.01 25.15 3.25
N ASP A 141 14.74 25.12 2.14
CA ASP A 141 14.17 25.20 0.78
C ASP A 141 13.27 23.99 0.45
N LYS A 142 13.52 22.84 1.09
CA LYS A 142 12.78 21.58 0.87
C LYS A 142 11.40 21.53 1.51
N TYR A 143 11.07 22.50 2.36
CA TYR A 143 9.75 22.56 3.01
C TYR A 143 9.20 23.99 3.07
N THR A 144 9.58 24.85 2.12
CA THR A 144 8.97 26.18 1.95
C THR A 144 7.45 26.07 1.73
N GLU A 145 7.06 25.08 0.94
CA GLU A 145 5.72 24.51 0.85
C GLU A 145 5.81 23.01 1.13
N LEU A 146 4.80 22.47 1.82
CA LEU A 146 4.69 21.05 2.13
C LEU A 146 3.22 20.63 2.18
N VAL A 147 2.95 19.35 2.01
CA VAL A 147 1.62 18.80 2.22
C VAL A 147 1.54 18.19 3.61
N VAL A 148 0.58 18.66 4.42
CA VAL A 148 0.30 18.09 5.73
C VAL A 148 -0.91 17.16 5.60
N SER A 149 -0.66 15.85 5.51
CA SER A 149 -1.73 14.88 5.21
C SER A 149 -2.79 14.76 6.30
N THR A 150 -2.43 15.04 7.56
CA THR A 150 -3.32 14.89 8.72
C THR A 150 -3.16 16.09 9.68
N PRO A 151 -3.67 17.30 9.35
CA PRO A 151 -3.43 18.51 10.14
C PRO A 151 -3.85 18.42 11.61
N ASP A 152 -4.98 17.75 11.87
CA ASP A 152 -5.52 17.57 13.23
C ASP A 152 -4.57 16.75 14.11
N PHE A 153 -3.91 15.73 13.52
CA PHE A 153 -2.90 14.94 14.22
C PHE A 153 -1.75 15.82 14.69
N PHE A 154 -1.23 16.71 13.84
CA PHE A 154 -0.11 17.58 14.21
C PHE A 154 -0.47 18.53 15.35
N THR A 155 -1.70 19.09 15.32
CA THR A 155 -2.22 19.93 16.40
C THR A 155 -2.31 19.13 17.72
N GLY A 156 -2.88 17.92 17.68
CA GLY A 156 -3.00 17.04 18.85
C GLY A 156 -1.65 16.58 19.38
N ALA A 157 -0.75 16.15 18.50
CA ALA A 157 0.61 15.75 18.84
C ALA A 157 1.41 16.90 19.46
N SER A 158 1.24 18.14 18.96
CA SER A 158 1.84 19.33 19.57
C SER A 158 1.36 19.52 21.02
N ALA A 159 0.06 19.39 21.26
CA ALA A 159 -0.50 19.51 22.62
C ALA A 159 0.05 18.42 23.56
N LEU A 160 0.26 17.20 23.07
CA LEU A 160 0.88 16.11 23.84
C LEU A 160 2.37 16.36 24.13
N VAL A 161 3.11 16.96 23.20
CA VAL A 161 4.50 17.36 23.44
C VAL A 161 4.61 18.38 24.59
N GLU A 162 3.62 19.26 24.74
CA GLU A 162 3.59 20.27 25.81
C GLU A 162 3.09 19.74 27.15
N SER A 163 2.08 18.86 27.12
CA SER A 163 1.37 18.38 28.31
C SER A 163 1.99 17.15 28.97
N GLU A 164 2.60 16.26 28.18
CA GLU A 164 3.20 15.02 28.69
C GLU A 164 4.63 15.25 29.21
N SER A 165 5.04 14.43 30.18
CA SER A 165 6.35 14.60 30.81
C SER A 165 7.50 14.29 29.84
N LEU A 166 8.61 15.03 29.94
CA LEU A 166 9.82 14.73 29.15
C LEU A 166 10.31 13.28 29.37
N ALA A 167 10.15 12.75 30.58
CA ALA A 167 10.52 11.37 30.89
C ALA A 167 9.70 10.36 30.06
N THR A 168 8.38 10.58 29.92
CA THR A 168 7.51 9.77 29.07
C THR A 168 7.99 9.78 27.61
N TRP A 169 8.32 10.97 27.08
CA TRP A 169 8.84 11.10 25.72
C TRP A 169 10.21 10.44 25.52
N GLN A 170 11.08 10.49 26.53
CA GLN A 170 12.37 9.80 26.51
C GLN A 170 12.21 8.28 26.53
N GLU A 171 11.26 7.76 27.30
CA GLU A 171 10.93 6.33 27.33
C GLU A 171 10.35 5.87 25.99
N TRP A 172 9.39 6.63 25.43
CA TRP A 172 8.84 6.34 24.10
C TRP A 172 9.93 6.32 23.04
N LEU A 173 10.84 7.31 23.06
CA LEU A 173 11.93 7.36 22.10
C LEU A 173 12.95 6.23 22.31
N ALA A 174 13.24 5.84 23.56
CA ALA A 174 14.04 4.67 23.86
C ALA A 174 13.41 3.40 23.28
N LEU A 175 12.08 3.25 23.37
CA LEU A 175 11.37 2.16 22.71
C LEU A 175 11.55 2.23 21.19
N ARG A 176 11.38 3.38 20.53
CA ARG A 176 11.56 3.51 19.07
C ARG A 176 12.94 3.03 18.64
N VAL A 177 13.99 3.46 19.34
CA VAL A 177 15.39 3.05 19.07
C VAL A 177 15.57 1.55 19.27
N LEU A 178 15.12 1.00 20.40
CA LEU A 178 15.26 -0.42 20.70
C LEU A 178 14.50 -1.29 19.70
N ASN A 179 13.30 -0.85 19.30
CA ASN A 179 12.46 -1.58 18.35
C ASN A 179 13.08 -1.60 16.94
N ALA A 180 13.61 -0.47 16.48
CA ALA A 180 14.30 -0.38 15.18
C ALA A 180 15.58 -1.23 15.15
N ALA A 181 16.34 -1.24 16.25
CA ALA A 181 17.60 -2.00 16.33
C ALA A 181 17.38 -3.50 16.59
N ALA A 182 16.28 -3.90 17.24
CA ALA A 182 16.07 -5.27 17.73
C ALA A 182 16.35 -6.40 16.71
N PRO A 183 15.94 -6.29 15.42
CA PRO A 183 16.22 -7.32 14.41
C PRO A 183 17.73 -7.58 14.15
N TYR A 184 18.59 -6.63 14.53
CA TYR A 184 20.02 -6.62 14.24
C TYR A 184 20.91 -6.91 15.46
N LEU A 185 20.32 -6.97 16.66
CA LEU A 185 21.03 -7.17 17.92
C LEU A 185 21.21 -8.66 18.27
N SER A 186 21.54 -8.94 19.54
CA SER A 186 21.66 -10.30 20.06
C SER A 186 20.32 -11.06 19.98
N SER A 187 20.37 -12.40 20.09
CA SER A 187 19.19 -13.25 19.97
C SER A 187 18.07 -12.83 20.92
N ALA A 188 18.39 -12.39 22.14
CA ALA A 188 17.38 -11.96 23.10
C ALA A 188 16.49 -10.79 22.59
N PHE A 189 17.05 -9.85 21.82
CA PHE A 189 16.28 -8.77 21.20
C PHE A 189 15.51 -9.25 19.98
N VAL A 190 16.15 -10.04 19.12
CA VAL A 190 15.53 -10.63 17.93
C VAL A 190 14.32 -11.49 18.30
N ASP A 191 14.47 -12.32 19.34
CA ASP A 191 13.45 -13.23 19.83
C ASP A 191 12.29 -12.43 20.46
N ALA A 192 12.58 -11.43 21.31
CA ALA A 192 11.53 -10.58 21.88
C ALA A 192 10.71 -9.84 20.80
N ASN A 193 11.37 -9.30 19.77
CA ASN A 193 10.70 -8.65 18.65
C ASN A 193 9.84 -9.64 17.85
N PHE A 194 10.37 -10.83 17.57
CA PHE A 194 9.65 -11.86 16.83
C PHE A 194 8.47 -12.46 17.63
N ASP A 195 8.62 -12.67 18.94
CA ASP A 195 7.56 -13.17 19.82
C ASP A 195 6.33 -12.25 19.78
N PHE A 196 6.55 -10.94 19.70
CA PHE A 196 5.44 -9.99 19.57
C PHE A 196 4.97 -9.83 18.10
N TYR A 197 5.79 -9.27 17.21
CA TYR A 197 5.37 -8.91 15.85
C TYR A 197 5.15 -10.12 14.94
N GLY A 198 5.90 -11.20 15.14
CA GLY A 198 5.77 -12.43 14.35
C GLY A 198 4.71 -13.37 14.91
N THR A 199 4.80 -13.69 16.20
CA THR A 199 3.94 -14.71 16.83
C THR A 199 2.64 -14.11 17.33
N THR A 200 2.68 -13.08 18.18
CA THR A 200 1.47 -12.52 18.81
C THR A 200 0.56 -11.81 17.80
N LEU A 201 1.12 -10.99 16.89
CA LEU A 201 0.32 -10.25 15.91
C LEU A 201 -0.07 -11.06 14.66
N SER A 202 0.76 -12.02 14.24
CA SER A 202 0.59 -12.71 12.95
C SER A 202 0.56 -14.24 13.04
N GLY A 203 0.65 -14.82 14.25
CA GLY A 203 0.56 -16.27 14.47
C GLY A 203 1.76 -17.08 13.94
N THR A 204 2.84 -16.43 13.52
CA THR A 204 4.00 -17.11 12.92
C THR A 204 4.76 -17.90 14.00
N PRO A 205 4.92 -19.23 13.89
CA PRO A 205 5.44 -20.05 14.99
C PRO A 205 6.96 -20.03 15.13
N GLN A 206 7.68 -19.62 14.09
CA GLN A 206 9.14 -19.59 14.09
C GLN A 206 9.66 -18.45 13.22
N ASN A 207 10.77 -17.84 13.64
CA ASN A 207 11.39 -16.78 12.88
C ASN A 207 11.98 -17.33 11.58
N LYS A 208 12.06 -16.48 10.54
CA LYS A 208 12.70 -16.83 9.27
C LYS A 208 14.16 -17.23 9.52
N ASP A 209 14.63 -18.22 8.75
CA ASP A 209 16.04 -18.59 8.71
C ASP A 209 16.93 -17.35 8.53
N ARG A 210 18.12 -17.36 9.14
CA ARG A 210 19.01 -16.19 9.15
C ARG A 210 19.28 -15.65 7.75
N TRP A 211 19.47 -16.53 6.77
CA TRP A 211 19.75 -16.11 5.39
C TRP A 211 18.57 -15.38 4.74
N LYS A 212 17.32 -15.78 5.01
CA LYS A 212 16.12 -15.09 4.48
C LYS A 212 16.00 -13.66 5.04
N ARG A 213 16.38 -13.49 6.31
CA ARG A 213 16.46 -12.15 6.93
C ARG A 213 17.62 -11.34 6.37
N GLY A 214 18.75 -11.98 6.10
CA GLY A 214 19.88 -11.35 5.41
C GLY A 214 19.49 -10.84 4.02
N VAL A 215 18.73 -11.63 3.24
CA VAL A 215 18.17 -11.20 1.95
C VAL A 215 17.30 -9.95 2.14
N ALA A 216 16.39 -9.93 3.12
CA ALA A 216 15.54 -8.76 3.36
C ALA A 216 16.33 -7.47 3.67
N VAL A 217 17.47 -7.58 4.36
CA VAL A 217 18.36 -6.42 4.61
C VAL A 217 18.99 -5.92 3.32
N VAL A 218 19.47 -6.82 2.46
CA VAL A 218 20.07 -6.44 1.17
C VAL A 218 19.01 -5.85 0.24
N GLU A 219 17.81 -6.42 0.21
CA GLU A 219 16.66 -5.91 -0.55
C GLU A 219 16.28 -4.48 -0.13
N ALA A 220 16.23 -4.21 1.18
CA ALA A 220 15.92 -2.87 1.70
C ALA A 220 17.03 -1.85 1.41
N ALA A 221 18.30 -2.26 1.45
CA ALA A 221 19.44 -1.36 1.28
C ALA A 221 19.82 -1.12 -0.19
N LEU A 222 19.80 -2.16 -1.01
CA LEU A 222 20.39 -2.21 -2.36
C LEU A 222 19.46 -2.93 -3.35
N GLY A 223 18.15 -2.79 -3.18
CA GLY A 223 17.14 -3.56 -3.90
C GLY A 223 17.25 -3.48 -5.43
N GLU A 224 17.59 -2.33 -6.00
CA GLU A 224 17.71 -2.23 -7.46
C GLU A 224 18.96 -2.92 -8.01
N ALA A 225 20.06 -2.95 -7.23
CA ALA A 225 21.25 -3.71 -7.60
C ALA A 225 20.98 -5.22 -7.60
N VAL A 226 20.17 -5.71 -6.65
CA VAL A 226 19.66 -7.09 -6.69
C VAL A 226 18.77 -7.30 -7.91
N GLY A 227 17.92 -6.33 -8.22
CA GLY A 227 17.02 -6.35 -9.37
C GLY A 227 17.73 -6.48 -10.71
N GLN A 228 18.83 -5.76 -10.90
CA GLN A 228 19.65 -5.86 -12.11
C GLN A 228 20.17 -7.30 -12.33
N ILE A 229 20.67 -7.93 -11.26
CA ILE A 229 21.13 -9.33 -11.30
C ILE A 229 19.95 -10.29 -11.51
N TYR A 230 18.81 -10.01 -10.89
CA TYR A 230 17.62 -10.83 -11.01
C TYR A 230 17.12 -10.89 -12.46
N VAL A 231 16.97 -9.74 -13.12
CA VAL A 231 16.43 -9.68 -14.48
C VAL A 231 17.38 -10.28 -15.51
N GLU A 232 18.70 -10.09 -15.34
CA GLU A 232 19.72 -10.73 -16.18
C GLU A 232 19.57 -12.26 -16.19
N ARG A 233 19.16 -12.85 -15.05
CA ARG A 233 19.11 -14.31 -14.87
C ARG A 233 17.72 -14.90 -15.05
N HIS A 234 16.66 -14.14 -14.78
CA HIS A 234 15.32 -14.68 -14.55
C HIS A 234 14.22 -14.00 -15.37
N PHE A 235 14.53 -13.03 -16.22
CA PHE A 235 13.53 -12.41 -17.10
C PHE A 235 13.78 -12.78 -18.58
N PRO A 236 13.05 -13.77 -19.14
CA PRO A 236 13.30 -14.28 -20.49
C PRO A 236 13.05 -13.25 -21.60
N GLU A 237 13.76 -13.40 -22.72
CA GLU A 237 13.52 -12.63 -23.94
C GLU A 237 12.08 -12.85 -24.44
N GLY A 238 11.44 -11.78 -24.95
CA GLY A 238 10.07 -11.84 -25.48
C GLY A 238 8.96 -11.66 -24.44
N TYR A 239 9.22 -11.86 -23.14
CA TYR A 239 8.20 -11.68 -22.08
C TYR A 239 7.67 -10.23 -22.06
N LYS A 240 8.55 -9.24 -22.18
CA LYS A 240 8.17 -7.81 -22.28
C LYS A 240 7.26 -7.53 -23.49
N ALA A 241 7.58 -8.09 -24.66
CA ALA A 241 6.80 -7.89 -25.88
C ALA A 241 5.41 -8.55 -25.79
N ARG A 242 5.33 -9.76 -25.23
CA ARG A 242 4.05 -10.45 -24.99
C ARG A 242 3.17 -9.66 -24.02
N MET A 243 3.75 -9.12 -22.95
CA MET A 243 3.04 -8.26 -21.99
C MET A 243 2.55 -6.96 -22.63
N GLN A 244 3.33 -6.33 -23.52
CA GLN A 244 2.88 -5.14 -24.24
C GLN A 244 1.65 -5.42 -25.11
N THR A 245 1.55 -6.61 -25.72
CA THR A 245 0.35 -7.01 -26.49
C THR A 245 -0.86 -7.20 -25.58
N LEU A 246 -0.68 -7.84 -24.42
CA LEU A 246 -1.75 -7.99 -23.43
C LEU A 246 -2.26 -6.63 -22.94
N VAL A 247 -1.36 -5.73 -22.51
CA VAL A 247 -1.70 -4.38 -22.06
C VAL A 247 -2.47 -3.61 -23.14
N ALA A 248 -2.05 -3.69 -24.41
CA ALA A 248 -2.75 -3.02 -25.51
C ALA A 248 -4.20 -3.53 -25.68
N LYS A 249 -4.42 -4.84 -25.58
CA LYS A 249 -5.79 -5.42 -25.64
C LYS A 249 -6.63 -5.05 -24.42
N LEU A 250 -6.03 -4.93 -23.23
CA LEU A 250 -6.72 -4.45 -22.01
C LEU A 250 -7.15 -2.98 -22.14
N ILE A 251 -6.28 -2.12 -22.66
CA ILE A 251 -6.61 -0.70 -22.93
C ILE A 251 -7.75 -0.60 -23.93
N GLU A 252 -7.73 -1.40 -25.00
CA GLU A 252 -8.83 -1.41 -25.98
C GLU A 252 -10.14 -1.90 -25.36
N ALA A 253 -10.10 -2.97 -24.56
CA ALA A 253 -11.28 -3.45 -23.86
C ALA A 253 -11.86 -2.42 -22.89
N TYR A 254 -11.01 -1.67 -22.18
CA TYR A 254 -11.45 -0.53 -21.35
C TYR A 254 -12.09 0.58 -22.19
N ARG A 255 -11.49 0.93 -23.35
CA ARG A 255 -12.02 1.94 -24.27
C ARG A 255 -13.43 1.55 -24.76
N GLU A 256 -13.60 0.32 -25.22
CA GLU A 256 -14.91 -0.20 -25.65
C GLU A 256 -15.92 -0.18 -24.50
N SER A 257 -15.49 -0.60 -23.30
CA SER A 257 -16.34 -0.65 -22.11
C SER A 257 -16.83 0.73 -21.68
N ILE A 258 -15.92 1.70 -21.48
CA ILE A 258 -16.26 3.08 -21.09
C ILE A 258 -17.21 3.72 -22.10
N THR A 259 -16.98 3.51 -23.39
CA THR A 259 -17.84 4.07 -24.46
C THR A 259 -19.28 3.55 -24.34
N ALA A 260 -19.46 2.28 -23.95
CA ALA A 260 -20.75 1.62 -23.85
C ALA A 260 -21.46 1.79 -22.50
N LEU A 261 -20.88 2.51 -21.52
CA LEU A 261 -21.52 2.69 -20.21
C LEU A 261 -22.79 3.56 -20.32
N ASP A 262 -23.93 3.02 -19.88
CA ASP A 262 -25.22 3.73 -19.92
C ASP A 262 -25.42 4.71 -18.75
N TRP A 263 -24.69 4.51 -17.65
CA TRP A 263 -24.86 5.29 -16.42
C TRP A 263 -24.02 6.58 -16.39
N MET A 264 -23.15 6.79 -17.38
CA MET A 264 -22.20 7.90 -17.45
C MET A 264 -22.44 8.77 -18.69
N GLY A 265 -22.50 10.09 -18.53
CA GLY A 265 -22.66 11.05 -19.61
C GLY A 265 -21.45 11.18 -20.54
N GLU A 266 -21.68 11.68 -21.75
CA GLU A 266 -20.67 11.77 -22.81
C GLU A 266 -19.45 12.66 -22.45
N ASP A 267 -19.65 13.74 -21.69
CA ASP A 267 -18.55 14.62 -21.26
C ASP A 267 -17.62 13.90 -20.27
N THR A 268 -18.19 13.18 -19.29
CA THR A 268 -17.41 12.40 -18.31
C THR A 268 -16.72 11.20 -18.98
N LYS A 269 -17.39 10.54 -19.94
CA LYS A 269 -16.76 9.52 -20.80
C LYS A 269 -15.55 10.07 -21.55
N ALA A 270 -15.67 11.27 -22.13
CA ALA A 270 -14.56 11.88 -22.85
C ALA A 270 -13.35 12.16 -21.94
N GLU A 271 -13.56 12.62 -20.70
CA GLU A 271 -12.48 12.78 -19.72
C GLU A 271 -11.88 11.42 -19.27
N ALA A 272 -12.72 10.41 -19.05
CA ALA A 272 -12.26 9.06 -18.72
C ALA A 272 -11.39 8.46 -19.84
N LEU A 273 -11.78 8.65 -21.11
CA LEU A 273 -11.00 8.22 -22.27
C LEU A 273 -9.68 8.97 -22.41
N LYS A 274 -9.66 10.30 -22.17
CA LYS A 274 -8.41 11.07 -22.12
C LYS A 274 -7.47 10.55 -21.05
N LYS A 275 -8.01 10.20 -19.87
CA LYS A 275 -7.23 9.61 -18.79
C LYS A 275 -6.66 8.25 -19.19
N LEU A 276 -7.50 7.38 -19.76
CA LEU A 276 -7.09 6.06 -20.26
C LEU A 276 -5.96 6.17 -21.31
N GLU A 277 -6.05 7.13 -22.23
CA GLU A 277 -5.03 7.39 -23.26
C GLU A 277 -3.70 7.86 -22.70
N ALA A 278 -3.71 8.49 -21.52
CA ALA A 278 -2.52 8.99 -20.86
C ALA A 278 -1.82 7.97 -19.96
N PHE A 279 -2.34 6.74 -19.83
CA PHE A 279 -1.72 5.70 -18.99
C PHE A 279 -0.31 5.36 -19.47
N ARG A 280 0.62 5.25 -18.52
CA ARG A 280 2.01 4.86 -18.77
C ARG A 280 2.31 3.47 -18.23
N PRO A 281 2.41 2.43 -19.09
CA PRO A 281 2.78 1.10 -18.63
C PRO A 281 4.31 0.95 -18.47
N LYS A 282 4.74 0.45 -17.32
CA LYS A 282 6.13 0.04 -17.02
C LYS A 282 6.17 -1.47 -16.79
N ILE A 283 7.00 -2.18 -17.55
CA ILE A 283 6.97 -3.65 -17.63
C ILE A 283 8.37 -4.22 -17.41
N GLY A 284 8.49 -5.12 -16.42
CA GLY A 284 9.70 -5.85 -16.07
C GLY A 284 10.62 -5.08 -15.13
N PHE A 285 11.29 -4.06 -15.65
CA PHE A 285 12.40 -3.40 -14.96
C PHE A 285 12.69 -1.99 -15.52
N PRO A 286 13.37 -1.12 -14.73
CA PRO A 286 13.76 0.22 -15.16
C PRO A 286 14.86 0.22 -16.23
N ASP A 287 14.83 1.23 -17.10
CA ASP A 287 15.90 1.45 -18.08
C ASP A 287 17.14 2.15 -17.46
N LYS A 288 16.97 2.81 -16.31
CA LYS A 288 18.02 3.49 -15.54
C LYS A 288 18.03 2.96 -14.12
N TRP A 289 19.22 2.59 -13.63
CA TRP A 289 19.41 2.02 -12.30
C TRP A 289 19.89 3.06 -11.29
N ILE A 290 19.48 2.93 -10.02
CA ILE A 290 20.05 3.71 -8.90
C ILE A 290 21.56 3.51 -8.84
N ASP A 291 22.28 4.62 -8.69
CA ASP A 291 23.69 4.61 -8.33
C ASP A 291 23.86 4.46 -6.81
N TYR A 292 24.49 3.35 -6.40
CA TYR A 292 24.78 3.04 -5.00
C TYR A 292 26.20 3.43 -4.57
N SER A 293 26.94 4.20 -5.38
CA SER A 293 28.33 4.59 -5.09
C SER A 293 28.53 5.31 -3.74
N ALA A 294 27.50 5.99 -3.23
CA ALA A 294 27.51 6.66 -1.94
C ALA A 294 27.28 5.74 -0.73
N VAL A 295 26.92 4.46 -0.94
CA VAL A 295 26.63 3.51 0.14
C VAL A 295 27.88 2.71 0.49
N GLU A 296 28.55 3.11 1.57
CA GLU A 296 29.68 2.36 2.11
C GLU A 296 29.22 1.14 2.93
N ILE A 297 29.73 -0.05 2.59
CA ILE A 297 29.43 -1.30 3.30
C ILE A 297 30.66 -1.78 4.07
N ASP A 298 30.51 -1.93 5.39
CA ASP A 298 31.50 -2.52 6.29
C ASP A 298 31.01 -3.91 6.75
N PRO A 299 31.70 -5.01 6.40
CA PRO A 299 31.28 -6.37 6.77
C PRO A 299 31.27 -6.63 8.29
N SER A 300 31.87 -5.75 9.10
CA SER A 300 31.92 -5.85 10.57
C SER A 300 30.88 -4.99 11.31
N ASP A 301 30.10 -4.17 10.59
CA ASP A 301 29.18 -3.18 11.15
C ASP A 301 27.79 -3.26 10.51
N LEU A 302 27.00 -4.28 10.92
CA LEU A 302 25.65 -4.49 10.38
C LEU A 302 24.72 -3.31 10.63
N LEU A 303 24.69 -2.78 11.86
CA LEU A 303 23.78 -1.69 12.21
C LEU A 303 24.15 -0.40 11.47
N GLY A 304 25.45 -0.06 11.42
CA GLY A 304 25.88 1.10 10.65
C GLY A 304 25.71 0.93 9.15
N ASN A 305 25.73 -0.30 8.58
CA ASN A 305 25.35 -0.52 7.18
C ASN A 305 23.87 -0.17 6.93
N VAL A 306 22.98 -0.57 7.83
CA VAL A 306 21.54 -0.22 7.76
C VAL A 306 21.38 1.30 7.83
N GLU A 307 22.04 1.96 8.78
CA GLU A 307 22.00 3.41 8.90
C GLU A 307 22.59 4.15 7.68
N ARG A 308 23.71 3.68 7.12
CA ARG A 308 24.33 4.27 5.93
C ARG A 308 23.44 4.11 4.69
N ALA A 309 22.86 2.93 4.49
CA ALA A 309 21.93 2.69 3.38
C ALA A 309 20.67 3.54 3.50
N HIS A 310 20.06 3.60 4.70
CA HIS A 310 18.92 4.46 4.99
C HIS A 310 19.23 5.94 4.71
N ASN A 311 20.38 6.44 5.17
CA ASN A 311 20.76 7.83 4.94
C ASN A 311 20.92 8.16 3.45
N ALA A 312 21.56 7.27 2.68
CA ALA A 312 21.71 7.46 1.25
C ALA A 312 20.35 7.47 0.53
N ASP A 313 19.41 6.61 0.97
CA ASP A 313 18.06 6.57 0.43
C ASP A 313 17.26 7.85 0.75
N VAL A 314 17.34 8.31 2.01
CA VAL A 314 16.73 9.57 2.44
C VAL A 314 17.30 10.76 1.66
N ASP A 315 18.62 10.84 1.51
CA ASP A 315 19.27 11.94 0.77
C ASP A 315 18.85 11.94 -0.71
N ARG A 316 18.82 10.76 -1.35
CA ARG A 316 18.35 10.60 -2.73
C ARG A 316 16.90 11.08 -2.89
N HIS A 317 16.01 10.68 -1.98
CA HIS A 317 14.60 11.10 -2.01
C HIS A 317 14.45 12.60 -1.76
N LEU A 318 15.13 13.17 -0.77
CA LEU A 318 15.06 14.62 -0.47
C LEU A 318 15.65 15.49 -1.60
N ASP A 319 16.60 14.95 -2.36
CA ASP A 319 17.15 15.62 -3.53
C ASP A 319 16.08 15.79 -4.64
N GLU A 320 15.03 14.97 -4.68
CA GLU A 320 13.90 15.11 -5.61
C GLU A 320 13.00 16.31 -5.28
N VAL A 321 12.91 16.71 -4.01
CA VAL A 321 12.01 17.80 -3.58
C VAL A 321 12.41 19.13 -4.22
N GLY A 322 11.43 19.79 -4.83
CA GLY A 322 11.61 21.02 -5.61
C GLY A 322 12.04 20.81 -7.06
N LYS A 323 12.25 19.56 -7.50
CA LYS A 323 12.57 19.22 -8.90
C LYS A 323 11.32 18.78 -9.68
N PRO A 324 11.40 18.78 -11.02
CA PRO A 324 10.40 18.11 -11.84
C PRO A 324 10.28 16.62 -11.49
N VAL A 325 9.08 16.09 -11.65
CA VAL A 325 8.82 14.66 -11.41
C VAL A 325 9.60 13.78 -12.39
N ASP A 326 10.31 12.78 -11.86
CA ASP A 326 10.99 11.76 -12.68
C ASP A 326 10.01 10.67 -13.09
N LEU A 327 9.62 10.69 -14.37
CA LEU A 327 8.69 9.73 -14.96
C LEU A 327 9.33 8.36 -15.23
N ASP A 328 10.66 8.25 -15.21
CA ASP A 328 11.36 6.98 -15.43
C ASP A 328 11.54 6.20 -14.11
N LYS A 329 11.36 6.84 -12.96
CA LYS A 329 11.55 6.25 -11.62
C LYS A 329 10.54 5.12 -11.35
N TRP A 330 11.01 4.03 -10.73
CA TRP A 330 10.17 2.94 -10.25
C TRP A 330 10.00 2.99 -8.74
N LEU A 331 8.83 2.58 -8.25
CA LEU A 331 8.53 2.48 -6.81
C LEU A 331 8.61 1.05 -6.28
N MET A 332 8.86 0.08 -7.16
CA MET A 332 9.08 -1.33 -6.80
C MET A 332 10.30 -1.87 -7.54
N THR A 333 11.03 -2.76 -6.87
CA THR A 333 12.17 -3.46 -7.48
C THR A 333 11.69 -4.56 -8.44
N PRO A 334 12.44 -4.91 -9.50
CA PRO A 334 12.05 -5.94 -10.47
C PRO A 334 11.70 -7.31 -9.87
N GLN A 335 12.33 -7.68 -8.76
CA GLN A 335 12.16 -8.95 -8.05
C GLN A 335 10.96 -8.96 -7.08
N THR A 336 10.23 -7.84 -6.97
CA THR A 336 9.02 -7.76 -6.15
C THR A 336 7.87 -8.49 -6.84
N VAL A 337 7.24 -9.46 -6.16
CA VAL A 337 6.04 -10.12 -6.67
C VAL A 337 4.82 -9.29 -6.28
N ASN A 338 4.57 -8.23 -7.04
CA ASN A 338 3.43 -7.34 -6.87
C ASN A 338 3.20 -6.54 -8.18
N ALA A 339 2.19 -5.68 -8.21
CA ALA A 339 2.00 -4.63 -9.21
C ALA A 339 1.51 -3.35 -8.52
N TYR A 340 1.49 -2.22 -9.23
CA TYR A 340 0.89 -1.00 -8.71
C TYR A 340 0.38 -0.05 -9.80
N TYR A 341 -0.60 0.76 -9.41
CA TYR A 341 -0.97 2.01 -10.05
C TYR A 341 -0.56 3.21 -9.18
N HIS A 342 -0.08 4.28 -9.81
CA HIS A 342 0.23 5.53 -9.10
C HIS A 342 -0.61 6.71 -9.63
N PRO A 343 -1.54 7.27 -8.83
CA PRO A 343 -2.52 8.24 -9.32
C PRO A 343 -1.91 9.53 -9.86
N MET A 344 -0.94 10.11 -9.16
CA MET A 344 -0.32 11.37 -9.59
C MET A 344 0.66 11.20 -10.77
N LEU A 345 0.91 9.97 -11.19
CA LEU A 345 1.74 9.65 -12.36
C LEU A 345 0.92 8.97 -13.46
N ASN A 346 -0.36 8.67 -13.23
CA ASN A 346 -1.21 7.89 -14.14
C ASN A 346 -0.45 6.72 -14.80
N GLU A 347 0.27 5.95 -14.00
CA GLU A 347 1.14 4.85 -14.47
C GLU A 347 0.77 3.53 -13.82
N ILE A 348 0.96 2.44 -14.55
CA ILE A 348 0.78 1.05 -14.11
C ILE A 348 2.10 0.30 -14.27
N VAL A 349 2.47 -0.46 -13.26
CA VAL A 349 3.82 -1.03 -13.17
C VAL A 349 3.78 -2.50 -12.78
N PHE A 350 4.47 -3.31 -13.58
CA PHE A 350 4.52 -4.77 -13.44
C PHE A 350 5.99 -5.23 -13.36
N PRO A 351 6.58 -5.33 -12.15
CA PRO A 351 7.90 -5.90 -11.92
C PRO A 351 8.09 -7.28 -12.57
N ALA A 352 9.32 -7.62 -12.95
CA ALA A 352 9.65 -8.89 -13.62
C ALA A 352 9.17 -10.13 -12.84
N ALA A 353 9.15 -10.09 -11.51
CA ALA A 353 8.80 -11.25 -10.69
C ALA A 353 7.31 -11.60 -10.65
N ILE A 354 6.39 -10.66 -10.94
CA ILE A 354 4.96 -11.01 -11.10
C ILE A 354 4.68 -11.68 -12.46
N LEU A 355 5.59 -11.52 -13.43
CA LEU A 355 5.47 -12.06 -14.79
C LEU A 355 5.93 -13.52 -14.86
N GLN A 356 5.41 -14.34 -13.93
CA GLN A 356 5.71 -15.75 -13.76
C GLN A 356 4.45 -16.55 -13.39
N PRO A 357 4.45 -17.88 -13.54
CA PRO A 357 3.35 -18.71 -13.09
C PRO A 357 3.06 -18.52 -11.59
N PRO A 358 1.78 -18.49 -11.18
CA PRO A 358 0.60 -18.80 -11.97
C PRO A 358 0.04 -17.62 -12.79
N PHE A 359 0.58 -16.41 -12.67
CA PHE A 359 0.01 -15.23 -13.34
C PHE A 359 0.33 -15.17 -14.83
N PHE A 360 1.56 -15.49 -15.22
CA PHE A 360 2.02 -15.32 -16.59
C PHE A 360 3.10 -16.31 -17.02
N THR A 361 2.99 -16.79 -18.26
CA THR A 361 4.10 -17.36 -19.03
C THR A 361 3.79 -17.10 -20.51
N ALA A 362 4.80 -16.76 -21.31
CA ALA A 362 4.61 -16.44 -22.72
C ALA A 362 4.03 -17.62 -23.53
N GLU A 363 4.16 -18.84 -22.99
CA GLU A 363 3.74 -20.09 -23.60
C GLU A 363 2.35 -20.59 -23.15
N ALA A 364 1.74 -19.97 -22.14
CA ALA A 364 0.40 -20.36 -21.70
C ALA A 364 -0.68 -19.94 -22.71
N ASP A 365 -1.76 -20.74 -22.74
CA ASP A 365 -3.03 -20.37 -23.35
C ASP A 365 -3.50 -18.98 -22.87
N ASP A 366 -4.00 -18.19 -23.80
CA ASP A 366 -4.49 -16.83 -23.59
C ASP A 366 -5.57 -16.80 -22.50
N ALA A 367 -6.46 -17.79 -22.44
CA ALA A 367 -7.45 -17.84 -21.34
C ALA A 367 -6.79 -17.80 -19.96
N VAL A 368 -5.67 -18.52 -19.78
CA VAL A 368 -4.93 -18.56 -18.52
C VAL A 368 -4.21 -17.23 -18.26
N ASN A 369 -3.52 -16.70 -19.26
CA ASN A 369 -2.80 -15.43 -19.12
C ASN A 369 -3.75 -14.25 -18.86
N TYR A 370 -4.90 -14.19 -19.54
CA TYR A 370 -5.89 -13.14 -19.30
C TYR A 370 -6.58 -13.29 -17.93
N GLY A 371 -6.88 -14.51 -17.48
CA GLY A 371 -7.45 -14.74 -16.15
C GLY A 371 -6.45 -14.53 -15.00
N GLY A 372 -5.15 -14.66 -15.28
CA GLY A 372 -4.05 -14.39 -14.37
C GLY A 372 -3.58 -12.95 -14.50
N ILE A 373 -2.47 -12.71 -15.20
CA ILE A 373 -1.87 -11.38 -15.32
C ILE A 373 -2.79 -10.36 -16.01
N GLY A 374 -3.66 -10.78 -16.93
CA GLY A 374 -4.62 -9.87 -17.56
C GLY A 374 -5.58 -9.23 -16.57
N ALA A 375 -6.09 -10.01 -15.61
CA ALA A 375 -6.94 -9.52 -14.54
C ALA A 375 -6.18 -8.57 -13.60
N ILE A 376 -4.89 -8.84 -13.32
CA ILE A 376 -4.03 -7.93 -12.55
C ILE A 376 -3.78 -6.62 -13.32
N ILE A 377 -3.48 -6.68 -14.62
CA ILE A 377 -3.32 -5.46 -15.44
C ILE A 377 -4.62 -4.65 -15.46
N GLY A 378 -5.76 -5.33 -15.64
CA GLY A 378 -7.06 -4.70 -15.58
C GLY A 378 -7.33 -4.06 -14.21
N HIS A 379 -6.89 -4.70 -13.12
CA HIS A 379 -7.00 -4.18 -11.76
C HIS A 379 -6.20 -2.89 -11.59
N GLU A 380 -4.94 -2.85 -12.05
CA GLU A 380 -4.12 -1.63 -11.98
C GLU A 380 -4.70 -0.49 -12.85
N ILE A 381 -5.27 -0.79 -14.02
CA ILE A 381 -5.99 0.23 -14.80
C ILE A 381 -7.25 0.70 -14.06
N GLY A 382 -7.97 -0.24 -13.43
CA GLY A 382 -9.15 0.02 -12.62
C GLY A 382 -8.91 0.98 -11.46
N HIS A 383 -7.72 0.95 -10.84
CA HIS A 383 -7.33 1.92 -9.83
C HIS A 383 -7.30 3.36 -10.34
N GLY A 384 -7.10 3.59 -11.64
CA GLY A 384 -7.25 4.93 -12.21
C GLY A 384 -8.67 5.45 -12.20
N PHE A 385 -9.66 4.59 -11.96
CA PHE A 385 -11.07 4.94 -11.99
C PHE A 385 -11.81 4.61 -10.69
N ASP A 386 -11.15 4.00 -9.70
CA ASP A 386 -11.76 3.70 -8.40
C ASP A 386 -12.16 4.95 -7.58
N ASP A 387 -12.65 4.76 -6.35
CA ASP A 387 -13.15 5.84 -5.50
C ASP A 387 -12.13 6.96 -5.23
N GLN A 388 -10.82 6.65 -5.33
CA GLN A 388 -9.74 7.60 -5.15
C GLN A 388 -9.16 8.05 -6.50
N GLY A 389 -8.79 7.10 -7.35
CA GLY A 389 -8.14 7.37 -8.62
C GLY A 389 -9.02 8.18 -9.55
N SER A 390 -10.35 8.02 -9.49
CA SER A 390 -11.29 8.83 -10.27
C SER A 390 -11.22 10.33 -9.94
N GLN A 391 -10.56 10.72 -8.85
CA GLN A 391 -10.41 12.12 -8.44
C GLN A 391 -9.18 12.79 -9.06
N PHE A 392 -8.32 12.02 -9.72
CA PHE A 392 -7.18 12.50 -10.46
C PHE A 392 -7.48 12.46 -11.96
N ASP A 393 -7.05 13.47 -12.70
CA ASP A 393 -7.16 13.46 -14.16
C ASP A 393 -6.01 12.69 -14.84
N GLY A 394 -5.99 12.66 -16.18
CA GLY A 394 -4.94 11.98 -16.95
C GLY A 394 -3.53 12.54 -16.79
N SER A 395 -3.37 13.75 -16.24
CA SER A 395 -2.06 14.33 -15.91
C SER A 395 -1.58 13.94 -14.52
N GLY A 396 -2.46 13.38 -13.68
CA GLY A 396 -2.20 13.09 -12.27
C GLY A 396 -2.57 14.24 -11.33
N ALA A 397 -3.28 15.27 -11.81
CA ALA A 397 -3.75 16.38 -10.98
C ALA A 397 -5.06 16.01 -10.29
N LEU A 398 -5.15 16.26 -8.98
CA LEU A 398 -6.36 16.12 -8.18
C LEU A 398 -7.36 17.22 -8.59
N ARG A 399 -8.35 16.85 -9.41
CA ARG A 399 -9.42 17.75 -9.83
C ARG A 399 -10.71 16.99 -10.08
N ASN A 400 -11.84 17.67 -9.86
CA ASN A 400 -13.11 17.13 -10.32
C ASN A 400 -13.24 17.25 -11.84
N TRP A 401 -13.38 16.12 -12.52
CA TRP A 401 -13.68 16.01 -13.95
C TRP A 401 -15.01 15.30 -14.24
N TRP A 402 -15.79 15.05 -13.17
CA TRP A 402 -17.10 14.41 -13.23
C TRP A 402 -18.22 15.44 -13.21
N SER A 403 -19.32 15.15 -13.90
CA SER A 403 -20.59 15.79 -13.61
C SER A 403 -21.13 15.34 -12.26
N GLU A 404 -22.02 16.13 -11.63
CA GLU A 404 -22.64 15.76 -10.36
C GLU A 404 -23.52 14.51 -10.50
N GLU A 405 -24.20 14.35 -11.63
CA GLU A 405 -25.07 13.19 -11.91
C GLU A 405 -24.24 11.90 -12.04
N ASP A 406 -23.15 11.93 -12.82
CA ASP A 406 -22.29 10.77 -13.02
C ASP A 406 -21.58 10.37 -11.72
N ARG A 407 -21.14 11.37 -10.94
CA ARG A 407 -20.52 11.13 -9.63
C ARG A 407 -21.49 10.41 -8.69
N LYS A 408 -22.75 10.86 -8.64
CA LYS A 408 -23.79 10.25 -7.82
C LYS A 408 -24.15 8.83 -8.30
N ALA A 409 -24.16 8.60 -9.61
CA ALA A 409 -24.39 7.27 -10.17
C ALA A 409 -23.26 6.30 -9.78
N PHE A 410 -22.00 6.72 -9.93
CA PHE A 410 -20.83 5.97 -9.49
C PHE A 410 -20.87 5.65 -7.99
N GLU A 411 -21.14 6.64 -7.14
CA GLU A 411 -21.26 6.45 -5.69
C GLU A 411 -22.39 5.46 -5.33
N GLY A 412 -23.49 5.46 -6.08
CA GLY A 412 -24.58 4.49 -5.91
C GLY A 412 -24.15 3.05 -6.23
N LEU A 413 -23.38 2.84 -7.29
CA LEU A 413 -22.82 1.52 -7.64
C LEU A 413 -21.77 1.07 -6.62
N ALA A 414 -20.87 1.97 -6.23
CA ALA A 414 -19.86 1.73 -5.21
C ALA A 414 -20.50 1.35 -3.86
N ALA A 415 -21.58 2.03 -3.45
CA ALA A 415 -22.29 1.71 -2.22
C ALA A 415 -22.91 0.29 -2.22
N LYS A 416 -23.36 -0.21 -3.37
CA LYS A 416 -23.80 -1.61 -3.50
C LYS A 416 -22.64 -2.58 -3.28
N LEU A 417 -21.47 -2.28 -3.84
CA LEU A 417 -20.27 -3.11 -3.66
C LEU A 417 -19.79 -3.11 -2.20
N VAL A 418 -19.79 -1.94 -1.54
CA VAL A 418 -19.54 -1.82 -0.09
C VAL A 418 -20.48 -2.75 0.68
N ALA A 419 -21.79 -2.71 0.40
CA ALA A 419 -22.77 -3.53 1.09
C ALA A 419 -22.58 -5.04 0.86
N GLN A 420 -22.17 -5.45 -0.35
CA GLN A 420 -21.82 -6.86 -0.62
C GLN A 420 -20.66 -7.32 0.27
N PHE A 421 -19.61 -6.51 0.42
CA PHE A 421 -18.42 -6.88 1.18
C PHE A 421 -18.58 -6.74 2.69
N ASP A 422 -19.33 -5.75 3.19
CA ASP A 422 -19.66 -5.59 4.61
C ASP A 422 -20.39 -6.82 5.21
N ALA A 423 -21.02 -7.63 4.35
CA ALA A 423 -21.69 -8.86 4.77
C ALA A 423 -20.73 -10.04 5.00
N LEU A 424 -19.47 -9.93 4.60
CA LEU A 424 -18.52 -11.04 4.55
C LEU A 424 -17.62 -11.06 5.80
N ALA A 425 -17.33 -12.27 6.30
CA ALA A 425 -16.36 -12.52 7.36
C ALA A 425 -15.49 -13.71 6.95
N PRO A 426 -14.14 -13.59 6.97
CA PRO A 426 -13.27 -14.62 6.45
C PRO A 426 -13.30 -15.87 7.32
N TYR A 427 -13.06 -17.05 6.71
CA TYR A 427 -13.15 -18.33 7.43
C TYR A 427 -12.20 -18.40 8.64
N ALA A 428 -11.04 -17.75 8.53
CA ALA A 428 -10.01 -17.74 9.56
C ALA A 428 -10.29 -16.71 10.68
N ALA A 429 -11.25 -15.79 10.49
CA ALA A 429 -11.66 -14.81 11.49
C ALA A 429 -13.17 -14.53 11.40
N PRO A 430 -14.04 -15.52 11.71
CA PRO A 430 -15.48 -15.46 11.45
C PRO A 430 -16.23 -14.38 12.26
N GLU A 431 -15.62 -13.86 13.32
CA GLU A 431 -16.16 -12.78 14.15
C GLU A 431 -15.77 -11.39 13.62
N HIS A 432 -14.91 -11.31 12.61
CA HIS A 432 -14.39 -10.06 12.05
C HIS A 432 -14.93 -9.87 10.63
N LYS A 433 -15.83 -8.90 10.47
CA LYS A 433 -16.37 -8.57 9.15
C LYS A 433 -15.40 -7.70 8.35
N VAL A 434 -15.40 -7.89 7.04
CA VAL A 434 -14.73 -6.99 6.10
C VAL A 434 -15.35 -5.60 6.23
N ASN A 435 -14.51 -4.57 6.18
CA ASN A 435 -14.95 -3.18 6.07
C ASN A 435 -14.98 -2.81 4.59
N GLY A 436 -16.16 -2.88 3.96
CA GLY A 436 -16.34 -2.66 2.53
C GLY A 436 -15.94 -1.26 2.07
N LYS A 437 -15.93 -0.26 2.96
CA LYS A 437 -15.41 1.08 2.66
C LYS A 437 -13.89 1.13 2.64
N LEU A 438 -13.23 0.44 3.58
CA LEU A 438 -11.78 0.31 3.61
C LEU A 438 -11.29 -0.40 2.34
N THR A 439 -12.01 -1.44 1.92
CA THR A 439 -11.63 -2.27 0.76
C THR A 439 -12.19 -1.83 -0.58
N LEU A 440 -12.87 -0.67 -0.63
CA LEU A 440 -13.66 -0.28 -1.79
C LEU A 440 -12.83 -0.17 -3.07
N GLY A 441 -11.71 0.55 -3.02
CA GLY A 441 -10.88 0.77 -4.22
C GLY A 441 -10.33 -0.55 -4.76
N GLU A 442 -9.86 -1.44 -3.89
CA GLU A 442 -9.39 -2.78 -4.27
C GLU A 442 -10.51 -3.64 -4.86
N ASN A 443 -11.71 -3.57 -4.29
CA ASN A 443 -12.86 -4.32 -4.79
C ASN A 443 -13.34 -3.79 -6.15
N ILE A 444 -13.28 -2.47 -6.38
CA ILE A 444 -13.54 -1.86 -7.68
C ILE A 444 -12.46 -2.26 -8.69
N GLY A 445 -11.19 -2.25 -8.27
CA GLY A 445 -10.05 -2.72 -9.06
C GLY A 445 -10.22 -4.18 -9.47
N ASP A 446 -10.55 -5.08 -8.55
CA ASP A 446 -10.79 -6.49 -8.87
C ASP A 446 -11.99 -6.70 -9.80
N LEU A 447 -13.10 -6.02 -9.54
CA LEU A 447 -14.31 -6.14 -10.34
C LEU A 447 -14.10 -5.62 -11.77
N GLY A 448 -13.52 -4.44 -11.90
CA GLY A 448 -13.14 -3.86 -13.19
C GLY A 448 -12.09 -4.72 -13.89
N GLY A 449 -11.06 -5.14 -13.16
CA GLY A 449 -9.96 -5.92 -13.68
C GLY A 449 -10.38 -7.26 -14.25
N LEU A 450 -11.18 -8.03 -13.51
CA LEU A 450 -11.67 -9.33 -13.99
C LEU A 450 -12.63 -9.16 -15.17
N THR A 451 -13.52 -8.16 -15.13
CA THR A 451 -14.48 -7.87 -16.21
C THR A 451 -13.78 -7.47 -17.49
N ILE A 452 -12.85 -6.53 -17.42
CA ILE A 452 -12.13 -6.04 -18.60
C ILE A 452 -11.13 -7.08 -19.12
N ALA A 453 -10.48 -7.86 -18.25
CA ALA A 453 -9.64 -8.96 -18.68
C ALA A 453 -10.43 -10.02 -19.45
N TYR A 454 -11.68 -10.30 -19.06
CA TYR A 454 -12.55 -11.21 -19.81
C TYR A 454 -12.92 -10.64 -21.18
N LYS A 455 -13.28 -9.35 -21.27
CA LYS A 455 -13.52 -8.67 -22.55
C LYS A 455 -12.28 -8.69 -23.44
N ALA A 456 -11.10 -8.39 -22.88
CA ALA A 456 -9.84 -8.40 -23.60
C ALA A 456 -9.45 -9.81 -24.07
N TYR A 457 -9.75 -10.84 -23.29
CA TYR A 457 -9.62 -12.23 -23.72
C TYR A 457 -10.46 -12.51 -24.95
N LEU A 458 -11.74 -12.13 -24.96
CA LEU A 458 -12.61 -12.31 -26.14
C LEU A 458 -12.08 -11.52 -27.36
N LEU A 459 -11.60 -10.29 -27.15
CA LEU A 459 -10.94 -9.50 -28.20
C LEU A 459 -9.64 -10.14 -28.72
N SER A 460 -8.95 -10.94 -27.92
CA SER A 460 -7.72 -11.63 -28.34
C SER A 460 -8.00 -12.80 -29.29
N LEU A 461 -9.23 -13.33 -29.28
CA LEU A 461 -9.62 -14.44 -30.13
C LEU A 461 -9.88 -14.01 -31.58
N ASP A 462 -10.05 -12.71 -31.84
CA ASP A 462 -10.36 -12.14 -33.16
C ASP A 462 -11.53 -12.89 -33.87
N GLY A 463 -12.52 -13.31 -33.08
CA GLY A 463 -13.71 -14.06 -33.54
C GLY A 463 -13.54 -15.57 -33.67
N ALA A 464 -12.37 -16.14 -33.32
CA ALA A 464 -12.15 -17.57 -33.28
C ALA A 464 -12.80 -18.23 -32.04
N GLU A 465 -13.29 -19.45 -32.20
CA GLU A 465 -13.73 -20.28 -31.07
C GLU A 465 -12.51 -20.79 -30.30
N PRO A 466 -12.39 -20.54 -28.98
CA PRO A 466 -11.25 -20.99 -28.20
C PRO A 466 -11.26 -22.52 -28.05
N PRO A 467 -10.09 -23.18 -28.09
CA PRO A 467 -10.04 -24.64 -27.97
C PRO A 467 -10.55 -25.09 -26.60
N VAL A 468 -11.22 -26.24 -26.55
CA VAL A 468 -11.48 -26.98 -25.32
C VAL A 468 -10.23 -27.78 -24.96
N LEU A 469 -9.64 -27.48 -23.80
CA LEU A 469 -8.41 -28.13 -23.32
C LEU A 469 -8.75 -28.90 -22.05
N GLU A 470 -8.39 -30.18 -22.00
CA GLU A 470 -8.65 -31.08 -20.86
C GLU A 470 -10.13 -31.12 -20.42
N GLY A 471 -11.05 -30.92 -21.37
CA GLY A 471 -12.49 -30.90 -21.10
C GLY A 471 -13.04 -29.57 -20.57
N LEU A 472 -12.21 -28.53 -20.46
CA LEU A 472 -12.58 -27.21 -19.99
C LEU A 472 -12.69 -26.21 -21.15
N THR A 473 -13.71 -25.36 -21.14
CA THR A 473 -13.83 -24.25 -22.10
C THR A 473 -12.80 -23.16 -21.80
N GLY A 474 -12.52 -22.28 -22.77
CA GLY A 474 -11.63 -21.13 -22.54
C GLY A 474 -12.12 -20.24 -21.38
N GLN A 475 -13.43 -19.99 -21.34
CA GLN A 475 -14.09 -19.24 -20.27
C GLN A 475 -13.91 -19.89 -18.88
N GLN A 476 -14.03 -21.22 -18.77
CA GLN A 476 -13.76 -21.93 -17.51
C GLN A 476 -12.29 -21.82 -17.10
N ARG A 477 -11.35 -21.98 -18.05
CA ARG A 477 -9.92 -21.84 -17.78
C ARG A 477 -9.53 -20.44 -17.33
N PHE A 478 -10.18 -19.41 -17.87
CA PHE A 478 -10.01 -18.01 -17.44
C PHE A 478 -10.35 -17.84 -15.95
N PHE A 479 -11.56 -18.24 -15.52
CA PHE A 479 -11.95 -18.11 -14.11
C PHE A 479 -11.17 -19.02 -13.17
N MET A 480 -10.74 -20.19 -13.64
CA MET A 480 -9.85 -21.06 -12.86
C MET A 480 -8.46 -20.44 -12.68
N SER A 481 -7.94 -19.71 -13.68
CA SER A 481 -6.68 -18.97 -13.57
C SER A 481 -6.77 -17.85 -12.52
N TRP A 482 -7.86 -17.07 -12.56
CA TRP A 482 -8.16 -16.06 -11.54
C TRP A 482 -8.15 -16.65 -10.13
N ALA A 483 -8.89 -17.74 -9.92
CA ALA A 483 -8.93 -18.43 -8.63
C ALA A 483 -7.56 -19.00 -8.21
N ALA A 484 -6.75 -19.46 -9.17
CA ALA A 484 -5.42 -20.01 -8.90
C ALA A 484 -4.43 -18.94 -8.38
N GLY A 485 -4.57 -17.69 -8.83
CA GLY A 485 -3.75 -16.55 -8.41
C GLY A 485 -3.97 -16.15 -6.94
N TRP A 486 -5.17 -16.39 -6.41
CA TRP A 486 -5.55 -15.99 -5.05
C TRP A 486 -5.37 -17.08 -3.98
N ARG A 487 -4.86 -18.26 -4.35
CA ARG A 487 -4.70 -19.38 -3.41
C ARG A 487 -3.85 -19.00 -2.20
N GLN A 488 -4.46 -19.04 -1.02
CA GLN A 488 -3.81 -18.74 0.24
C GLN A 488 -4.38 -19.60 1.37
N VAL A 489 -3.53 -19.98 2.31
CA VAL A 489 -3.93 -20.41 3.65
C VAL A 489 -3.37 -19.40 4.63
N ILE A 490 -4.21 -18.93 5.54
CA ILE A 490 -3.89 -17.82 6.45
C ILE A 490 -4.15 -18.24 7.89
N ARG A 491 -3.37 -17.68 8.82
CA ARG A 491 -3.55 -17.89 10.25
C ARG A 491 -4.64 -16.96 10.78
N PRO A 492 -5.41 -17.36 11.81
CA PRO A 492 -6.42 -16.50 12.41
C PRO A 492 -5.90 -15.12 12.83
N GLU A 493 -4.71 -15.07 13.46
CA GLU A 493 -4.11 -13.81 13.93
C GLU A 493 -3.81 -12.85 12.77
N GLU A 494 -3.21 -13.36 11.69
CA GLU A 494 -2.92 -12.57 10.50
C GLU A 494 -4.19 -12.19 9.73
N ALA A 495 -5.21 -13.03 9.73
CA ALA A 495 -6.52 -12.70 9.14
C ALA A 495 -7.20 -11.55 9.90
N ILE A 496 -7.19 -11.59 11.24
CA ILE A 496 -7.70 -10.50 12.08
C ILE A 496 -6.93 -9.21 11.83
N ARG A 497 -5.59 -9.30 11.77
CA ARG A 497 -4.73 -8.14 11.50
C ARG A 497 -5.06 -7.50 10.15
N ARG A 498 -5.17 -8.30 9.08
CA ARG A 498 -5.48 -7.83 7.73
C ARG A 498 -6.88 -7.25 7.62
N VAL A 499 -7.90 -7.89 8.17
CA VAL A 499 -9.27 -7.34 8.16
C VAL A 499 -9.36 -5.96 8.83
N ALA A 500 -8.49 -5.68 9.80
CA ALA A 500 -8.45 -4.38 10.47
C ALA A 500 -7.70 -3.29 9.68
N THR A 501 -6.67 -3.64 8.89
CA THR A 501 -5.71 -2.66 8.36
C THR A 501 -5.41 -2.74 6.87
N ASP A 502 -5.64 -3.89 6.24
CA ASP A 502 -5.33 -4.12 4.83
C ASP A 502 -6.48 -3.56 3.96
N PRO A 503 -6.21 -2.67 2.99
CA PRO A 503 -7.23 -2.24 2.05
C PRO A 503 -7.67 -3.36 1.11
N HIS A 504 -6.95 -4.48 1.02
CA HIS A 504 -7.40 -5.60 0.21
C HIS A 504 -8.40 -6.46 0.99
N SER A 505 -9.49 -6.84 0.32
CA SER A 505 -10.35 -7.90 0.82
C SER A 505 -9.57 -9.21 0.98
N PRO A 506 -9.93 -10.08 1.95
CA PRO A 506 -9.40 -11.44 2.01
C PRO A 506 -9.49 -12.17 0.67
N ASN A 507 -8.45 -12.92 0.31
CA ASN A 507 -8.31 -13.55 -1.01
C ASN A 507 -9.52 -14.42 -1.43
N GLU A 508 -10.18 -15.07 -0.48
CA GLU A 508 -11.38 -15.86 -0.77
C GLU A 508 -12.56 -15.01 -1.29
N PHE A 509 -12.64 -13.74 -0.88
CA PHE A 509 -13.65 -12.80 -1.35
C PHE A 509 -13.22 -12.09 -2.63
N ARG A 510 -11.92 -11.75 -2.77
CA ARG A 510 -11.35 -11.31 -4.07
C ARG A 510 -11.62 -12.35 -5.16
N THR A 511 -11.54 -13.63 -4.82
CA THR A 511 -11.91 -14.72 -5.75
C THR A 511 -13.41 -14.79 -5.95
N ASN A 512 -14.16 -15.09 -4.89
CA ASN A 512 -15.53 -15.57 -5.00
C ASN A 512 -16.55 -14.43 -5.10
N ALA A 513 -16.42 -13.37 -4.30
CA ALA A 513 -17.41 -12.28 -4.29
C ALA A 513 -17.32 -11.46 -5.59
N ILE A 514 -16.13 -11.30 -6.15
CA ILE A 514 -15.93 -10.62 -7.43
C ILE A 514 -16.53 -11.45 -8.58
N ALA A 515 -16.18 -12.74 -8.71
CA ALA A 515 -16.66 -13.58 -9.81
C ALA A 515 -18.20 -13.67 -9.87
N LYS A 516 -18.89 -13.67 -8.72
CA LYS A 516 -20.37 -13.66 -8.65
C LYS A 516 -21.04 -12.44 -9.30
N ASN A 517 -20.31 -11.36 -9.52
CA ASN A 517 -20.85 -10.17 -10.16
C ASN A 517 -20.82 -10.26 -11.70
N LEU A 518 -20.16 -11.27 -12.28
CA LEU A 518 -20.02 -11.42 -13.72
C LEU A 518 -21.01 -12.46 -14.26
N ASP A 519 -21.84 -12.06 -15.22
CA ASP A 519 -22.73 -12.98 -15.96
C ASP A 519 -21.93 -14.11 -16.62
N SER A 520 -20.76 -13.78 -17.15
CA SER A 520 -19.85 -14.75 -17.77
C SER A 520 -19.35 -15.82 -16.78
N PHE A 521 -19.28 -15.55 -15.47
CA PHE A 521 -18.96 -16.60 -14.50
C PHE A 521 -20.12 -17.58 -14.34
N HIS A 522 -21.35 -17.05 -14.24
CA HIS A 522 -22.54 -17.90 -14.12
C HIS A 522 -22.76 -18.77 -15.36
N GLU A 523 -22.52 -18.23 -16.56
CA GLU A 523 -22.56 -18.99 -17.81
C GLU A 523 -21.51 -20.09 -17.87
N ALA A 524 -20.26 -19.79 -17.48
CA ALA A 524 -19.13 -20.72 -17.56
C ALA A 524 -19.34 -22.02 -16.77
N PHE A 525 -20.02 -21.90 -15.63
CA PHE A 525 -20.22 -23.00 -14.69
C PHE A 525 -21.69 -23.40 -14.53
N ALA A 526 -22.59 -22.84 -15.35
CA ALA A 526 -24.03 -23.04 -15.26
C ALA A 526 -24.57 -22.87 -13.83
N VAL A 527 -24.16 -21.79 -13.16
CA VAL A 527 -24.53 -21.50 -11.77
C VAL A 527 -25.98 -21.02 -11.74
N GLU A 528 -26.81 -21.64 -10.90
CA GLU A 528 -28.25 -21.38 -10.79
C GLU A 528 -28.67 -21.00 -9.37
N ALA A 529 -29.90 -20.51 -9.22
CA ALA A 529 -30.47 -20.19 -7.92
C ALA A 529 -30.45 -21.40 -6.97
N GLY A 530 -29.79 -21.25 -5.83
CA GLY A 530 -29.58 -22.32 -4.84
C GLY A 530 -28.12 -22.75 -4.72
N ASP A 531 -27.28 -22.47 -5.73
CA ASP A 531 -25.84 -22.67 -5.63
C ASP A 531 -25.19 -21.64 -4.70
N GLY A 532 -24.13 -22.05 -3.98
CA GLY A 532 -23.44 -21.17 -3.02
C GLY A 532 -22.78 -19.94 -3.66
N MET A 533 -22.51 -20.00 -4.98
CA MET A 533 -21.99 -18.87 -5.76
C MET A 533 -23.03 -18.22 -6.67
N TRP A 534 -24.32 -18.42 -6.42
CA TRP A 534 -25.36 -17.66 -7.11
C TRP A 534 -25.47 -16.22 -6.57
N LEU A 535 -25.69 -15.27 -7.49
CA LEU A 535 -26.12 -13.90 -7.20
C LEU A 535 -27.18 -13.53 -8.25
N SER A 536 -28.28 -12.91 -7.82
CA SER A 536 -29.35 -12.52 -8.74
C SER A 536 -28.85 -11.43 -9.72
N PRO A 537 -29.33 -11.39 -10.98
CA PRO A 537 -28.92 -10.36 -11.93
C PRO A 537 -29.07 -8.92 -11.41
N GLU A 538 -30.10 -8.63 -10.63
CA GLU A 538 -30.37 -7.32 -10.03
C GLU A 538 -29.44 -6.93 -8.87
N ASP A 539 -28.83 -7.93 -8.21
CA ASP A 539 -27.88 -7.73 -7.11
C ASP A 539 -26.43 -7.67 -7.60
N ARG A 540 -26.15 -8.06 -8.85
CA ARG A 540 -24.83 -7.95 -9.49
C ARG A 540 -24.46 -6.47 -9.65
N VAL A 541 -23.21 -6.16 -9.31
CA VAL A 541 -22.62 -4.83 -9.48
C VAL A 541 -21.74 -4.85 -10.73
N SER A 542 -21.96 -3.89 -11.62
CA SER A 542 -21.11 -3.61 -12.78
C SER A 542 -20.80 -2.12 -12.79
N ILE A 543 -19.52 -1.78 -12.83
CA ILE A 543 -19.05 -0.38 -12.80
C ILE A 543 -18.39 0.00 -14.14
N TRP A 544 -17.31 -0.69 -14.51
CA TRP A 544 -16.44 -0.34 -15.65
C TRP A 544 -16.65 -1.17 -16.90
#